data_AF-A0A9D2ARQ7-F1
#
_entry.id   AF-A0A9D2ARQ7-F1
#
_cell.length_a   1.000
_cell.length_b   1.000
_cell.length_c   1.000
_cell.angle_alpha   90.00
_cell.angle_beta   90.00
_cell.angle_gamma   90.00
#
_symmetry.space_group_name_H-M   'P 1'
#
loop_
_entity.id
_entity.type
_entity.pdbx_description
1 polymer ?
#
loop_
_entity_poly.entity_id
_entity_poly.type
_entity_poly.pdbx_seq_one_letter_code
_entity_poly.pdbx_strand_id
1 'polypeptide(L)'
;NAKWLRADMTDERAQAFTKDVLNHMRERLSDYQEQYGDLYNLEATPAESTAYRLAKHDLERYPDIITAADGTDGAPYYTNSSHLPVGYTDDIFEALDIQDELQTLYTSGTVFHAFLGEKLPDWKAAAALVRKIAENYKLPYYTLSPTYSVCKDHGYLAGEQFTCPKCGGRTEVYSRITGYYRPVQNWNDGKAQEFKDRKVYDVAHSTLKHSHALHAESAAGTACAAPALHGPVLFTRSGCPNCKTSKLMLDKAGVRYSVIDAEQDAESTRRYGVKKAPSLLVPDGDGFQMYDNASEIRRYIESIG
;
A
#
# COMPACT_ATOMS: atom_id res chain seq x y z
N ASN A 1 7.88 20.38 -0.59
CA ASN A 1 8.99 20.94 -1.40
C ASN A 1 8.60 21.42 -2.80
N ALA A 2 7.74 20.73 -3.56
CA ALA A 2 7.25 21.29 -4.82
C ALA A 2 6.43 22.58 -4.57
N LYS A 3 6.84 23.72 -5.13
CA LYS A 3 6.21 25.04 -4.88
C LYS A 3 4.72 25.09 -5.23
N TRP A 4 4.31 24.32 -6.23
CA TRP A 4 2.93 24.26 -6.72
C TRP A 4 2.03 23.32 -5.89
N LEU A 5 2.61 22.45 -5.06
CA LEU A 5 1.85 21.57 -4.15
C LEU A 5 1.89 22.10 -2.72
N ARG A 6 3.11 22.33 -2.21
CA ARG A 6 3.43 22.83 -0.86
C ARG A 6 2.60 22.19 0.27
N ALA A 7 2.40 20.89 0.16
CA ALA A 7 1.71 20.04 1.14
C ALA A 7 2.45 18.70 1.30
N ASP A 8 2.12 17.96 2.35
CA ASP A 8 2.62 16.61 2.61
C ASP A 8 1.48 15.57 2.51
N MET A 9 1.75 14.31 2.86
CA MET A 9 0.80 13.19 2.70
C MET A 9 -0.50 13.32 3.50
N THR A 10 -0.60 14.30 4.40
CA THR A 10 -1.82 14.59 5.16
C THR A 10 -2.88 15.34 4.34
N ASP A 11 -2.48 15.98 3.24
CA ASP A 11 -3.38 16.72 2.33
C ASP A 11 -3.83 15.84 1.17
N GLU A 12 -5.13 15.81 0.90
CA GLU A 12 -5.74 15.04 -0.20
C GLU A 12 -5.12 15.37 -1.57
N ARG A 13 -4.68 16.60 -1.81
CA ARG A 13 -4.02 17.01 -3.07
C ARG A 13 -2.67 16.32 -3.23
N ALA A 14 -1.92 16.16 -2.14
CA ALA A 14 -0.64 15.47 -2.16
C ALA A 14 -0.82 13.96 -2.32
N GLN A 15 -1.87 13.40 -1.70
CA GLN A 15 -2.24 12.00 -1.88
C GLN A 15 -2.62 11.72 -3.34
N ALA A 16 -3.47 12.55 -3.94
CA ALA A 16 -3.86 12.44 -5.35
C ALA A 16 -2.64 12.54 -6.28
N PHE A 17 -1.79 13.55 -6.09
CA PHE A 17 -0.56 13.69 -6.86
C PHE A 17 0.37 12.47 -6.70
N THR A 18 0.47 11.91 -5.50
CA THR A 18 1.29 10.72 -5.25
C THR A 18 0.73 9.51 -6.01
N LYS A 19 -0.59 9.32 -6.03
CA LYS A 19 -1.24 8.26 -6.83
C LYS A 19 -0.93 8.42 -8.31
N ASP A 20 -0.99 9.64 -8.84
CA ASP A 20 -0.66 9.93 -10.24
C ASP A 20 0.80 9.60 -10.56
N VAL A 21 1.73 9.99 -9.67
CA VAL A 21 3.17 9.67 -9.82
C VAL A 21 3.40 8.15 -9.78
N LEU A 22 2.81 7.44 -8.82
CA LEU A 22 2.98 6.00 -8.69
C LEU A 22 2.39 5.26 -9.90
N ASN A 23 1.22 5.66 -10.40
CA ASN A 23 0.64 5.09 -11.62
C ASN A 23 1.50 5.39 -12.84
N HIS A 24 1.98 6.62 -12.98
CA HIS A 24 2.91 6.97 -14.06
C HIS A 24 4.17 6.09 -14.01
N MET A 25 4.76 5.89 -12.84
CA MET A 25 5.91 4.99 -12.69
C MET A 25 5.56 3.55 -13.10
N ARG A 26 4.42 3.01 -12.69
CA ARG A 26 3.96 1.67 -13.09
C ARG A 26 3.80 1.53 -14.61
N GLU A 27 3.22 2.53 -15.27
CA GLU A 27 3.08 2.54 -16.73
C GLU A 27 4.45 2.52 -17.40
N ARG A 28 5.38 3.36 -16.95
CA ARG A 28 6.76 3.39 -17.47
C ARG A 28 7.49 2.07 -17.24
N LEU A 29 7.31 1.44 -16.08
CA LEU A 29 7.88 0.13 -15.82
C LEU A 29 7.31 -0.92 -16.79
N SER A 30 6.01 -0.88 -17.08
CA SER A 30 5.40 -1.77 -18.08
C SER A 30 6.03 -1.58 -19.46
N ASP A 31 6.23 -0.34 -19.91
CA ASP A 31 6.92 -0.04 -21.17
C ASP A 31 8.34 -0.65 -21.18
N TYR A 32 9.08 -0.50 -20.08
CA TYR A 32 10.44 -1.04 -19.95
C TYR A 32 10.47 -2.56 -19.98
N GLN A 33 9.49 -3.23 -19.37
CA GLN A 33 9.41 -4.69 -19.43
C GLN A 33 9.21 -5.17 -20.87
N GLU A 34 8.37 -4.50 -21.66
CA GLU A 34 8.17 -4.85 -23.08
C GLU A 34 9.41 -4.54 -23.93
N GLN A 35 10.06 -3.41 -23.66
CA GLN A 35 11.22 -2.97 -24.43
C GLN A 35 12.46 -3.84 -24.19
N TYR A 36 12.71 -4.21 -22.94
CA TYR A 36 13.95 -4.87 -22.54
C TYR A 36 13.80 -6.36 -22.28
N GLY A 37 12.57 -6.86 -22.07
CA GLY A 37 12.30 -8.27 -21.79
C GLY A 37 12.60 -8.69 -20.35
N ASP A 38 13.00 -7.76 -19.49
CA ASP A 38 13.23 -7.97 -18.05
C ASP A 38 11.99 -7.60 -17.23
N LEU A 39 11.83 -8.19 -16.03
CA LEU A 39 10.77 -7.80 -15.09
C LEU A 39 11.25 -6.62 -14.23
N TYR A 40 10.44 -5.57 -14.17
CA TYR A 40 10.70 -4.38 -13.35
C TYR A 40 9.60 -4.20 -12.31
N ASN A 41 10.00 -3.89 -11.09
CA ASN A 41 9.08 -3.68 -9.98
C ASN A 41 9.20 -2.27 -9.38
N LEU A 42 8.13 -1.85 -8.71
CA LEU A 42 8.07 -0.59 -7.96
C LEU A 42 8.05 -0.91 -6.47
N GLU A 43 9.14 -0.57 -5.78
CA GLU A 43 9.34 -0.85 -4.37
C GLU A 43 9.26 0.42 -3.51
N ALA A 44 8.56 0.32 -2.39
CA ALA A 44 8.61 1.30 -1.32
C ALA A 44 9.92 1.09 -0.53
N THR A 45 11.02 1.63 -1.06
CA THR A 45 12.37 1.43 -0.52
C THR A 45 12.42 1.73 0.99
N PRO A 46 12.95 0.84 1.86
CA PRO A 46 13.03 1.06 3.31
C PRO A 46 13.84 2.30 3.75
N ALA A 47 14.72 2.80 2.87
CA ALA A 47 15.55 4.01 3.00
C ALA A 47 16.18 4.28 4.38
N GLU A 48 16.59 3.23 5.13
CA GLU A 48 17.07 3.36 6.52
C GLU A 48 18.13 4.44 6.71
N SER A 49 19.14 4.47 5.84
CA SER A 49 20.18 5.52 5.83
C SER A 49 19.92 6.61 4.79
N THR A 50 19.25 6.26 3.68
CA THR A 50 19.02 7.18 2.55
C THR A 50 18.10 8.33 2.92
N ALA A 51 17.06 8.09 3.74
CA ALA A 51 16.14 9.12 4.20
C ALA A 51 16.84 10.26 4.96
N TYR A 52 17.80 9.93 5.82
CA TYR A 52 18.64 10.90 6.52
C TYR A 52 19.65 11.55 5.57
N ARG A 53 20.39 10.72 4.82
CA ARG A 53 21.50 11.18 3.98
C ARG A 53 21.05 12.16 2.90
N LEU A 54 19.91 11.91 2.24
CA LEU A 54 19.36 12.80 1.22
C LEU A 54 18.91 14.13 1.85
N ALA A 55 18.14 14.08 2.94
CA ALA A 55 17.68 15.28 3.63
C ALA A 55 18.85 16.17 4.09
N LYS A 56 19.92 15.56 4.63
CA LYS A 56 21.12 16.29 5.04
C LYS A 56 21.79 17.01 3.86
N HIS A 57 22.05 16.31 2.75
CA HIS A 57 22.71 16.90 1.59
C HIS A 57 21.83 17.93 0.87
N ASP A 58 20.52 17.70 0.84
CA ASP A 58 19.60 18.66 0.25
C ASP A 58 19.54 19.93 1.09
N LEU A 59 19.56 19.84 2.43
CA LEU A 59 19.61 21.01 3.30
C LEU A 59 20.92 21.81 3.15
N GLU A 60 22.06 21.12 2.97
CA GLU A 60 23.35 21.75 2.68
C GLU A 60 23.32 22.52 1.34
N ARG A 61 22.60 22.01 0.34
CA ARG A 61 22.55 22.59 -1.01
C ARG A 61 21.44 23.63 -1.18
N TYR A 62 20.30 23.41 -0.51
CA TYR A 62 19.08 24.19 -0.61
C TYR A 62 18.60 24.49 0.83
N PRO A 63 19.11 25.57 1.45
CA PRO A 63 18.83 25.88 2.86
C PRO A 63 17.35 26.04 3.20
N ASP A 64 16.53 26.39 2.20
CA ASP A 64 15.09 26.60 2.28
C ASP A 64 14.25 25.34 1.96
N ILE A 65 14.89 24.17 1.87
CA ILE A 65 14.19 22.89 1.73
C ILE A 65 13.53 22.45 3.04
N ILE A 66 12.30 21.94 2.94
CA ILE A 66 11.55 21.44 4.09
C ILE A 66 11.87 19.97 4.28
N THR A 67 12.30 19.61 5.48
CA THR A 67 12.49 18.22 5.93
C THR A 67 11.45 17.86 6.99
N ALA A 68 11.35 16.59 7.38
CA ALA A 68 10.38 16.18 8.41
C ALA A 68 10.69 16.77 9.81
N ALA A 69 11.96 17.12 10.07
CA ALA A 69 12.39 17.78 11.31
C ALA A 69 12.49 19.30 11.17
N ASP A 70 11.96 19.89 10.09
CA ASP A 70 12.05 21.33 9.85
C ASP A 70 11.39 22.15 10.97
N GLY A 71 12.00 23.28 11.34
CA GLY A 71 11.57 24.09 12.48
C GLY A 71 11.89 23.51 13.86
N THR A 72 12.70 22.45 13.94
CA THR A 72 13.22 21.87 15.18
C THR A 72 14.75 21.86 15.19
N ASP A 73 15.37 21.71 16.37
CA ASP A 73 16.81 21.45 16.49
C ASP A 73 17.19 19.98 16.18
N GLY A 74 16.26 19.22 15.60
CA GLY A 74 16.41 17.80 15.29
C GLY A 74 17.24 17.51 14.05
N ALA A 75 17.71 16.26 13.92
CA ALA A 75 18.40 15.82 12.70
C ALA A 75 17.42 15.77 11.51
N PRO A 76 17.77 16.33 10.33
CA PRO A 76 16.87 16.34 9.18
C PRO A 76 16.62 14.93 8.65
N TYR A 77 15.41 14.61 8.22
CA TYR A 77 15.12 13.35 7.54
C TYR A 77 13.91 13.49 6.60
N TYR A 78 13.76 12.55 5.68
CA TYR A 78 12.53 12.38 4.90
C TYR A 78 11.73 11.19 5.40
N THR A 79 10.40 11.30 5.33
CA THR A 79 9.51 10.16 5.54
C THR A 79 9.75 9.10 4.46
N ASN A 80 9.68 7.84 4.84
CA ASN A 80 9.97 6.74 3.95
C ASN A 80 8.88 6.56 2.87
N SER A 81 9.30 6.43 1.61
CA SER A 81 8.41 6.16 0.46
C SER A 81 7.18 7.10 0.42
N SER A 82 5.96 6.55 0.46
CA SER A 82 4.71 7.31 0.52
C SER A 82 4.00 7.18 1.88
N HIS A 83 4.75 6.93 2.95
CA HIS A 83 4.19 6.90 4.31
C HIS A 83 3.69 8.29 4.74
N LEU A 84 2.76 8.29 5.68
CA LEU A 84 2.36 9.49 6.41
C LEU A 84 3.51 10.03 7.27
N PRO A 85 3.55 11.34 7.56
CA PRO A 85 4.40 11.88 8.62
C PRO A 85 4.20 11.11 9.92
N VAL A 86 5.31 10.72 10.57
CA VAL A 86 5.29 9.80 11.72
C VAL A 86 4.56 10.34 12.95
N GLY A 87 4.35 11.66 13.02
CA GLY A 87 3.61 12.33 14.10
C GLY A 87 2.16 12.68 13.77
N TYR A 88 1.63 12.27 12.61
CA TYR A 88 0.34 12.77 12.09
C TYR A 88 -0.87 12.40 12.95
N THR A 89 -1.09 11.11 13.21
CA THR A 89 -2.28 10.61 13.94
C THR A 89 -1.90 9.41 14.81
N ASP A 90 -2.62 9.24 15.92
CA ASP A 90 -2.61 8.04 16.76
C ASP A 90 -3.77 7.08 16.43
N ASP A 91 -4.68 7.46 15.52
CA ASP A 91 -5.72 6.56 15.03
C ASP A 91 -5.17 5.70 13.88
N ILE A 92 -5.03 4.40 14.14
CA ILE A 92 -4.53 3.45 13.14
C ILE A 92 -5.43 3.36 11.91
N PHE A 93 -6.76 3.49 12.08
CA PHE A 93 -7.71 3.37 10.98
C PHE A 93 -7.73 4.63 10.14
N GLU A 94 -7.57 5.82 10.73
CA GLU A 94 -7.36 7.04 9.96
C GLU A 94 -6.09 6.93 9.08
N ALA A 95 -5.00 6.40 9.65
CA ALA A 95 -3.77 6.18 8.89
C ALA A 95 -3.97 5.14 7.78
N LEU A 96 -4.70 4.06 8.05
CA LEU A 96 -5.00 3.01 7.06
C LEU A 96 -5.91 3.51 5.93
N ASP A 97 -6.93 4.33 6.23
CA ASP A 97 -7.83 4.93 5.25
C ASP A 97 -7.05 5.72 4.17
N ILE A 98 -5.98 6.43 4.59
CA ILE A 98 -5.12 7.18 3.66
C ILE A 98 -4.12 6.26 2.94
N GLN A 99 -3.53 5.32 3.67
CA GLN A 99 -2.40 4.54 3.17
C GLN A 99 -2.82 3.35 2.29
N ASP A 100 -4.03 2.80 2.46
CA ASP A 100 -4.45 1.56 1.81
C ASP A 100 -4.27 1.60 0.28
N GLU A 101 -4.87 2.61 -0.35
CA GLU A 101 -4.80 2.75 -1.81
C GLU A 101 -3.36 2.98 -2.28
N LEU A 102 -2.60 3.84 -1.60
CA LEU A 102 -1.22 4.14 -1.95
C LEU A 102 -0.33 2.89 -1.89
N GLN A 103 -0.46 2.08 -0.84
CA GLN A 103 0.38 0.91 -0.69
C GLN A 103 0.08 -0.16 -1.76
N THR A 104 -1.17 -0.30 -2.20
CA THR A 104 -1.51 -1.21 -3.30
C THR A 104 -0.95 -0.81 -4.67
N LEU A 105 -0.43 0.42 -4.81
CA LEU A 105 0.20 0.88 -6.04
C LEU A 105 1.64 0.39 -6.19
N TYR A 106 2.30 -0.05 -5.13
CA TYR A 106 3.60 -0.72 -5.25
C TYR A 106 3.41 -2.15 -5.79
N THR A 107 4.29 -2.58 -6.67
CA THR A 107 4.21 -3.91 -7.29
C THR A 107 5.15 -4.93 -6.64
N SER A 108 5.98 -4.47 -5.69
CA SER A 108 6.83 -5.34 -4.87
C SER A 108 6.76 -4.98 -3.39
N GLY A 109 7.91 -4.73 -2.75
CA GLY A 109 8.02 -4.51 -1.32
C GLY A 109 7.30 -3.24 -0.91
N THR A 110 6.26 -3.39 -0.11
CA THR A 110 5.66 -2.32 0.67
C THR A 110 5.22 -2.86 2.02
N VAL A 111 5.17 -1.99 3.03
CA VAL A 111 4.75 -2.33 4.38
C VAL A 111 4.07 -1.13 5.03
N PHE A 112 2.95 -1.39 5.70
CA PHE A 112 2.40 -0.47 6.70
C PHE A 112 2.87 -0.87 8.10
N HIS A 113 3.47 0.06 8.83
CA HIS A 113 3.92 -0.18 10.20
C HIS A 113 2.90 0.32 11.20
N ALA A 114 2.19 -0.59 11.86
CA ALA A 114 1.41 -0.25 13.03
C ALA A 114 2.33 -0.18 14.26
N PHE A 115 2.88 0.99 14.56
CA PHE A 115 3.71 1.20 15.75
C PHE A 115 2.83 1.34 16.99
N LEU A 116 2.84 0.35 17.89
CA LEU A 116 1.80 0.19 18.94
C LEU A 116 2.17 0.74 20.33
N GLY A 117 3.33 1.39 20.48
CA GLY A 117 3.84 1.79 21.79
C GLY A 117 4.29 0.58 22.59
N GLU A 118 3.40 -0.04 23.35
CA GLU A 118 3.67 -1.30 24.06
C GLU A 118 3.04 -2.50 23.35
N LYS A 119 3.29 -3.71 23.87
CA LYS A 119 2.58 -4.90 23.39
C LYS A 119 1.09 -4.78 23.70
N LEU A 120 0.26 -5.34 22.81
CA LEU A 120 -1.18 -5.47 23.07
C LEU A 120 -1.45 -6.34 24.31
N PRO A 121 -2.61 -6.15 24.99
CA PRO A 121 -2.92 -6.82 26.26
C PRO A 121 -2.83 -8.35 26.18
N ASP A 122 -3.31 -8.93 25.07
CA ASP A 122 -3.25 -10.36 24.82
C ASP A 122 -3.23 -10.69 23.31
N TRP A 123 -3.08 -11.98 23.00
CA TRP A 123 -3.08 -12.46 21.62
C TRP A 123 -4.45 -12.31 20.92
N LYS A 124 -5.55 -12.24 21.68
CA LYS A 124 -6.89 -12.07 21.11
C LYS A 124 -7.08 -10.65 20.60
N ALA A 125 -6.59 -9.65 21.34
CA ALA A 125 -6.55 -8.26 20.89
C ALA A 125 -5.72 -8.11 19.61
N ALA A 126 -4.54 -8.75 19.55
CA ALA A 126 -3.73 -8.78 18.34
C ALA A 126 -4.46 -9.44 17.17
N ALA A 127 -5.05 -10.62 17.37
CA ALA A 127 -5.80 -11.33 16.34
C ALA A 127 -7.02 -10.53 15.85
N ALA A 128 -7.74 -9.85 16.76
CA ALA A 128 -8.88 -9.02 16.41
C ALA A 128 -8.46 -7.80 15.57
N LEU A 129 -7.33 -7.16 15.89
CA LEU A 129 -6.80 -6.07 15.10
C LEU A 129 -6.38 -6.54 13.71
N VAL A 130 -5.60 -7.62 13.62
CA VAL A 130 -5.20 -8.24 12.34
C VAL A 130 -6.42 -8.56 11.50
N ARG A 131 -7.43 -9.23 12.08
CA ARG A 131 -8.68 -9.56 11.40
C ARG A 131 -9.39 -8.31 10.89
N LYS A 132 -9.54 -7.29 11.74
CA LYS A 132 -10.21 -6.03 11.36
C LYS A 132 -9.48 -5.32 10.22
N ILE A 133 -8.14 -5.31 10.22
CA ILE A 133 -7.36 -4.73 9.12
C ILE A 133 -7.56 -5.55 7.84
N ALA A 134 -7.35 -6.87 7.91
CA ALA A 134 -7.46 -7.76 6.76
C ALA A 134 -8.86 -7.78 6.13
N GLU A 135 -9.92 -7.65 6.93
CA GLU A 135 -11.29 -7.66 6.43
C GLU A 135 -11.69 -6.33 5.76
N ASN A 136 -11.05 -5.20 6.08
CA ASN A 136 -11.50 -3.88 5.64
C ASN A 136 -10.54 -3.17 4.67
N TYR A 137 -9.28 -3.60 4.59
CA TYR A 137 -8.26 -2.96 3.77
C TYR A 137 -7.53 -3.96 2.87
N LYS A 138 -6.97 -3.46 1.77
CA LYS A 138 -6.34 -4.23 0.69
C LYS A 138 -4.81 -4.30 0.80
N LEU A 139 -4.20 -3.63 1.78
CA LEU A 139 -2.74 -3.58 1.92
C LEU A 139 -2.12 -4.98 1.84
N PRO A 140 -1.06 -5.16 1.02
CA PRO A 140 -0.45 -6.47 0.84
C PRO A 140 0.34 -6.92 2.07
N TYR A 141 0.85 -5.97 2.87
CA TYR A 141 1.65 -6.28 4.05
C TYR A 141 1.55 -5.17 5.11
N TYR A 142 1.29 -5.59 6.34
CA TYR A 142 1.32 -4.72 7.52
C TYR A 142 1.96 -5.45 8.70
N THR A 143 2.47 -4.68 9.67
CA THR A 143 3.14 -5.20 10.86
C THR A 143 2.53 -4.63 12.12
N LEU A 144 2.41 -5.44 13.18
CA LEU A 144 2.21 -4.97 14.54
C LEU A 144 3.59 -4.81 15.20
N SER A 145 3.96 -3.57 15.51
CA SER A 145 5.32 -3.21 15.92
C SER A 145 5.34 -2.52 17.28
N PRO A 146 5.24 -3.28 18.39
CA PRO A 146 5.42 -2.74 19.73
C PRO A 146 6.88 -2.35 19.99
N THR A 147 7.09 -1.33 20.81
CA THR A 147 8.37 -1.03 21.45
C THR A 147 8.49 -1.84 22.74
N TYR A 148 9.67 -2.39 22.99
CA TYR A 148 9.97 -3.11 24.22
C TYR A 148 11.42 -2.88 24.62
N SER A 149 11.73 -3.16 25.88
CA SER A 149 13.08 -2.96 26.41
C SER A 149 13.65 -4.27 26.93
N VAL A 150 14.98 -4.40 26.93
CA VAL A 150 15.68 -5.58 27.43
C VAL A 150 16.70 -5.14 28.47
N CYS A 151 16.57 -5.67 29.68
CA CYS A 151 17.56 -5.58 30.74
C CYS A 151 18.48 -6.81 30.69
N LYS A 152 19.78 -6.60 30.86
CA LYS A 152 20.78 -7.69 30.89
C LYS A 152 20.47 -8.73 31.98
N ASP A 153 19.99 -8.29 33.15
CA ASP A 153 19.75 -9.17 34.30
C ASP A 153 18.30 -9.65 34.39
N HIS A 154 17.34 -8.80 34.01
CA HIS A 154 15.90 -9.05 34.19
C HIS A 154 15.14 -9.42 32.92
N GLY A 155 15.82 -9.41 31.76
CA GLY A 155 15.24 -9.77 30.46
C GLY A 155 14.23 -8.75 29.95
N TYR A 156 13.17 -9.24 29.31
CA TYR A 156 12.14 -8.44 28.65
C TYR A 156 11.39 -7.51 29.60
N LEU A 157 11.19 -6.27 29.18
CA LEU A 157 10.40 -5.23 29.83
C LEU A 157 9.41 -4.66 28.80
N ALA A 158 8.16 -4.47 29.21
CA ALA A 158 7.14 -3.88 28.35
C ALA A 158 7.41 -2.38 28.14
N GLY A 159 7.24 -1.95 26.89
CA GLY A 159 7.36 -0.55 26.50
C GLY A 159 8.78 -0.02 26.44
N GLU A 160 8.85 1.29 26.29
CA GLU A 160 10.07 2.07 26.25
C GLU A 160 10.53 2.41 27.68
N GLN A 161 11.56 1.71 28.15
CA GLN A 161 12.15 1.93 29.46
C GLN A 161 13.65 1.90 29.30
N PHE A 162 14.33 3.05 29.40
CA PHE A 162 15.79 3.17 29.32
C PHE A 162 16.53 2.74 30.61
N THR A 163 15.77 2.62 31.70
CA THR A 163 16.26 2.20 33.01
C THR A 163 15.39 1.07 33.51
N CYS A 164 16.01 -0.03 33.97
CA CYS A 164 15.30 -1.18 34.47
C CYS A 164 14.61 -0.82 35.79
N PRO A 165 13.29 -1.04 35.93
CA PRO A 165 12.54 -0.70 37.15
C PRO A 165 12.89 -1.63 38.32
N LYS A 166 13.58 -2.75 38.07
CA LYS A 166 13.93 -3.75 39.08
C LYS A 166 15.32 -3.52 39.69
N CYS A 167 16.33 -3.16 38.89
CA CYS A 167 17.71 -2.95 39.37
C CYS A 167 18.29 -1.57 39.11
N GLY A 168 17.57 -0.67 38.42
CA GLY A 168 18.11 0.65 38.05
C GLY A 168 19.19 0.62 36.97
N GLY A 169 19.53 -0.55 36.42
CA GLY A 169 20.51 -0.68 35.35
C GLY A 169 19.99 -0.14 34.00
N ARG A 170 20.91 0.22 33.10
CA ARG A 170 20.57 0.64 31.73
C ARG A 170 20.01 -0.54 30.92
N THR A 171 19.04 -0.26 30.06
CA THR A 171 18.39 -1.24 29.17
C THR A 171 18.65 -0.89 27.70
N GLU A 172 18.41 -1.87 26.83
CA GLU A 172 18.33 -1.67 25.38
C GLU A 172 16.87 -1.53 24.98
N VAL A 173 16.51 -0.47 24.25
CA VAL A 173 15.14 -0.24 23.79
C VAL A 173 15.06 -0.70 22.34
N TYR A 174 14.24 -1.70 22.06
CA TYR A 174 14.03 -2.25 20.72
C TYR A 174 12.74 -1.72 20.13
N SER A 175 12.85 -1.22 18.91
CA SER A 175 11.70 -0.92 18.06
C SER A 175 12.00 -1.38 16.63
N ARG A 176 10.98 -1.41 15.78
CA ARG A 176 11.17 -1.68 14.36
C ARG A 176 11.64 -0.39 13.68
N ILE A 177 12.79 -0.45 13.01
CA ILE A 177 13.35 0.72 12.32
C ILE A 177 12.63 0.96 10.99
N THR A 178 12.71 -0.01 10.08
CA THR A 178 12.11 0.01 8.74
C THR A 178 11.67 -1.40 8.35
N GLY A 179 12.53 -2.41 8.55
CA GLY A 179 12.23 -3.80 8.21
C GLY A 179 12.33 -4.78 9.36
N TYR A 180 13.14 -4.48 10.39
CA TYR A 180 13.50 -5.40 11.46
C TYR A 180 13.66 -4.67 12.80
N TYR A 181 13.75 -5.43 13.90
CA TYR A 181 13.98 -4.88 15.24
C TYR A 181 15.46 -4.62 15.47
N ARG A 182 15.76 -3.44 16.00
CA ARG A 182 17.12 -3.03 16.36
C ARG A 182 17.07 -2.10 17.57
N PRO A 183 18.08 -2.13 18.47
CA PRO A 183 18.16 -1.17 19.56
C PRO A 183 18.16 0.26 19.02
N VAL A 184 17.26 1.11 19.51
CA VAL A 184 17.12 2.52 19.12
C VAL A 184 18.43 3.28 19.34
N GLN A 185 19.20 2.90 20.35
CA GLN A 185 20.52 3.46 20.64
C GLN A 185 21.54 3.26 19.51
N ASN A 186 21.30 2.31 18.60
CA ASN A 186 22.18 1.99 17.47
C ASN A 186 21.67 2.56 16.14
N TRP A 187 20.64 3.40 16.15
CA TRP A 187 20.08 4.00 14.94
C TRP A 187 20.89 5.23 14.53
N ASN A 188 20.88 5.57 13.24
CA ASN A 188 21.47 6.82 12.77
C ASN A 188 20.66 8.03 13.27
N ASP A 189 21.25 9.23 13.23
CA ASP A 189 20.63 10.44 13.78
C ASP A 189 19.23 10.72 13.21
N GLY A 190 19.03 10.58 11.89
CA GLY A 190 17.74 10.81 11.26
C GLY A 190 16.68 9.79 11.69
N LYS A 191 17.04 8.51 11.83
CA LYS A 191 16.11 7.48 12.34
C LYS A 191 15.85 7.63 13.84
N ALA A 192 16.84 8.04 14.61
CA ALA A 192 16.66 8.38 16.02
C ALA A 192 15.73 9.60 16.17
N GLN A 193 15.83 10.58 15.27
CA GLN A 193 14.92 11.73 15.23
C GLN A 193 13.50 11.31 14.83
N GLU A 194 13.36 10.52 13.74
CA GLU A 194 12.06 9.95 13.33
C GLU A 194 11.39 9.18 14.48
N PHE A 195 12.15 8.42 15.27
CA PHE A 195 11.62 7.71 16.43
C PHE A 195 11.08 8.65 17.51
N LYS A 196 11.76 9.78 17.77
CA LYS A 196 11.31 10.78 18.75
C LYS A 196 10.04 11.50 18.30
N ASP A 197 9.94 11.79 17.00
CA ASP A 197 8.81 12.52 16.41
C ASP A 197 7.58 11.60 16.20
N ARG A 198 7.77 10.29 16.37
CA ARG A 198 6.75 9.29 16.10
C ARG A 198 5.65 9.31 17.15
N LYS A 199 4.41 9.48 16.69
CA LYS A 199 3.22 9.18 17.47
C LYS A 199 2.87 7.70 17.29
N VAL A 200 2.73 6.98 18.40
CA VAL A 200 2.33 5.57 18.37
C VAL A 200 0.81 5.45 18.29
N TYR A 201 0.32 4.40 17.65
CA TYR A 201 -1.11 4.19 17.50
C TYR A 201 -1.75 3.71 18.80
N ASP A 202 -2.83 4.38 19.17
CA ASP A 202 -3.68 3.97 20.29
C ASP A 202 -4.81 3.07 19.77
N VAL A 203 -4.53 1.77 19.73
CA VAL A 203 -5.48 0.76 19.23
C VAL A 203 -6.77 0.74 20.05
N ALA A 204 -6.73 1.12 21.34
CA ALA A 204 -7.91 1.09 22.20
C ALA A 204 -8.91 2.22 21.85
N HIS A 205 -8.40 3.36 21.38
CA HIS A 205 -9.22 4.53 21.03
C HIS A 205 -9.33 4.79 19.52
N SER A 206 -8.65 4.00 18.69
CA SER A 206 -8.76 4.08 17.22
C SER A 206 -10.14 3.62 16.73
N THR A 207 -10.74 4.37 15.81
CA THR A 207 -12.11 4.12 15.33
C THR A 207 -12.15 3.81 13.85
N LEU A 208 -12.65 2.63 13.49
CA LEU A 208 -12.92 2.28 12.09
C LEU A 208 -14.13 3.06 11.59
N LYS A 209 -13.91 4.00 10.65
CA LYS A 209 -14.96 4.89 10.12
C LYS A 209 -15.89 4.19 9.12
N HIS A 210 -15.35 3.26 8.34
CA HIS A 210 -16.09 2.54 7.31
C HIS A 210 -15.84 1.02 7.43
N SER A 211 -16.92 0.26 7.54
CA SER A 211 -16.87 -1.20 7.50
C SER A 211 -17.21 -1.66 6.08
N HIS A 212 -16.17 -1.85 5.27
CA HIS A 212 -16.29 -2.51 3.98
C HIS A 212 -15.65 -3.88 4.14
N ALA A 213 -16.36 -4.82 4.77
CA ALA A 213 -15.89 -6.20 4.80
C ALA A 213 -15.68 -6.67 3.35
N LEU A 214 -14.42 -6.65 2.89
CA LEU A 214 -13.99 -7.02 1.53
C LEU A 214 -14.42 -8.46 1.20
N HIS A 215 -14.75 -9.25 2.24
CA HIS A 215 -15.23 -10.62 2.18
C HIS A 215 -16.74 -10.81 2.45
N ALA A 216 -17.51 -9.76 2.73
CA ALA A 216 -18.96 -9.91 2.95
C ALA A 216 -19.74 -10.21 1.65
N GLU A 217 -19.20 -9.84 0.49
CA GLU A 217 -19.84 -10.10 -0.81
C GLU A 217 -19.50 -11.46 -1.42
N SER A 218 -18.55 -12.23 -0.87
CA SER A 218 -18.21 -13.57 -1.39
C SER A 218 -19.01 -14.72 -0.77
N ALA A 219 -19.87 -14.44 0.22
CA ALA A 219 -20.68 -15.46 0.89
C ALA A 219 -22.20 -15.33 0.64
N ALA A 220 -22.63 -14.30 -0.09
CA ALA A 220 -24.02 -14.14 -0.55
C ALA A 220 -24.09 -14.34 -2.07
N GLY A 221 -23.56 -15.47 -2.53
CA GLY A 221 -23.89 -16.02 -3.85
C GLY A 221 -25.36 -16.43 -3.84
N THR A 222 -26.26 -15.46 -4.02
CA THR A 222 -27.55 -15.78 -4.63
C THR A 222 -27.20 -16.18 -6.05
N ALA A 223 -27.22 -17.48 -6.32
CA ALA A 223 -27.06 -18.06 -7.63
C ALA A 223 -28.22 -17.57 -8.52
N CYS A 224 -28.14 -16.34 -9.00
CA CYS A 224 -28.79 -15.94 -10.23
C CYS A 224 -27.89 -16.49 -11.33
N ALA A 225 -28.34 -17.54 -12.00
CA ALA A 225 -27.62 -18.15 -13.12
C ALA A 225 -27.04 -17.06 -14.03
N ALA A 226 -25.72 -17.08 -14.21
CA ALA A 226 -25.06 -16.20 -15.16
C ALA A 226 -25.73 -16.38 -16.53
N PRO A 227 -26.06 -15.29 -17.25
CA PRO A 227 -26.61 -15.43 -18.59
C PRO A 227 -25.58 -16.13 -19.47
N ALA A 228 -26.00 -17.16 -20.21
CA ALA A 228 -25.14 -17.81 -21.18
C ALA A 228 -24.56 -16.77 -22.16
N LEU A 229 -23.23 -16.71 -22.26
CA LEU A 229 -22.56 -15.86 -23.24
C LEU A 229 -22.56 -16.57 -24.60
N HIS A 230 -23.02 -15.88 -25.63
CA HIS A 230 -23.01 -16.40 -27.01
C HIS A 230 -21.62 -16.27 -27.71
N GLY A 231 -20.62 -15.76 -26.99
CA GLY A 231 -19.25 -15.58 -27.47
C GLY A 231 -18.44 -14.68 -26.53
N PRO A 232 -17.13 -14.51 -26.75
CA PRO A 232 -16.30 -13.62 -25.96
C PRO A 232 -16.79 -12.15 -25.97
N VAL A 233 -16.72 -11.47 -24.83
CA VAL A 233 -17.16 -10.07 -24.65
C VAL A 233 -16.06 -9.27 -23.98
N LEU A 234 -15.58 -8.22 -24.62
CA LEU A 234 -14.57 -7.30 -24.11
C LEU A 234 -15.23 -6.02 -23.59
N PHE A 235 -15.10 -5.79 -22.29
CA PHE A 235 -15.48 -4.53 -21.65
C PHE A 235 -14.35 -3.52 -21.77
N THR A 236 -14.68 -2.32 -22.25
CA THR A 236 -13.73 -1.23 -22.45
C THR A 236 -14.25 0.07 -21.84
N ARG A 237 -13.36 1.08 -21.74
CA ARG A 237 -13.69 2.42 -21.23
C ARG A 237 -13.16 3.48 -22.19
N SER A 238 -13.88 4.59 -22.31
CA SER A 238 -13.41 5.75 -23.07
C SER A 238 -12.09 6.29 -22.49
N GLY A 239 -11.06 6.44 -23.32
CA GLY A 239 -9.75 6.96 -22.92
C GLY A 239 -8.75 5.93 -22.36
N CYS A 240 -9.11 4.66 -22.23
CA CYS A 240 -8.24 3.60 -21.69
C CYS A 240 -7.18 3.12 -22.71
N PRO A 241 -5.86 3.33 -22.48
CA PRO A 241 -4.79 2.90 -23.39
C PRO A 241 -4.71 1.36 -23.51
N ASN A 242 -4.79 0.67 -22.37
CA ASN A 242 -4.77 -0.79 -22.30
C ASN A 242 -5.93 -1.44 -23.07
N CYS A 243 -7.07 -0.75 -23.17
CA CYS A 243 -8.22 -1.23 -23.93
C CYS A 243 -7.98 -1.19 -25.44
N LYS A 244 -7.19 -0.23 -25.94
CA LYS A 244 -6.76 -0.21 -27.35
C LYS A 244 -5.82 -1.37 -27.62
N THR A 245 -4.87 -1.62 -26.73
CA THR A 245 -3.91 -2.72 -26.82
C THR A 245 -4.62 -4.08 -26.81
N SER A 246 -5.56 -4.31 -25.89
CA SER A 246 -6.32 -5.57 -25.83
C SER A 246 -7.16 -5.84 -27.08
N LYS A 247 -7.79 -4.81 -27.67
CA LYS A 247 -8.50 -4.94 -28.96
C LYS A 247 -7.54 -5.40 -30.06
N LEU A 248 -6.42 -4.71 -30.20
CA LEU A 248 -5.39 -5.02 -31.21
C LEU A 248 -4.83 -6.44 -31.06
N MET A 249 -4.62 -6.91 -29.82
CA MET A 249 -4.15 -8.26 -29.53
C MET A 249 -5.20 -9.32 -29.94
N LEU A 250 -6.47 -9.12 -29.57
CA LEU A 250 -7.55 -10.04 -29.90
C LEU A 250 -7.81 -10.09 -31.42
N ASP A 251 -7.79 -8.94 -32.09
CA ASP A 251 -7.95 -8.83 -33.55
C ASP A 251 -6.82 -9.56 -34.28
N LYS A 252 -5.56 -9.37 -33.85
CA LYS A 252 -4.39 -10.03 -34.43
C LYS A 252 -4.43 -11.56 -34.25
N ALA A 253 -4.99 -12.02 -33.14
CA ALA A 253 -5.19 -13.43 -32.85
C ALA A 253 -6.41 -14.05 -33.56
N GLY A 254 -7.21 -13.24 -34.26
CA GLY A 254 -8.40 -13.72 -34.97
C GLY A 254 -9.55 -14.13 -34.05
N VAL A 255 -9.54 -13.70 -32.78
CA VAL A 255 -10.61 -14.00 -31.83
C VAL A 255 -11.84 -13.19 -32.21
N ARG A 256 -13.00 -13.84 -32.33
CA ARG A 256 -14.28 -13.13 -32.49
C ARG A 256 -14.80 -12.73 -31.12
N TYR A 257 -14.94 -11.44 -30.87
CA TYR A 257 -15.49 -10.90 -29.62
C TYR A 257 -16.44 -9.73 -29.89
N SER A 258 -17.31 -9.45 -28.92
CA SER A 258 -18.15 -8.24 -28.90
C SER A 258 -17.56 -7.21 -27.93
N VAL A 259 -17.82 -5.93 -28.15
CA VAL A 259 -17.30 -4.85 -27.31
C VAL A 259 -18.43 -4.15 -26.60
N ILE A 260 -18.30 -4.01 -25.28
CA ILE A 260 -19.21 -3.21 -24.44
C ILE A 260 -18.41 -2.06 -23.83
N ASP A 261 -18.92 -0.83 -23.94
CA ASP A 261 -18.37 0.31 -23.19
C ASP A 261 -19.00 0.31 -21.79
N ALA A 262 -18.17 0.10 -20.78
CA ALA A 262 -18.60 -0.02 -19.39
C ALA A 262 -19.18 1.29 -18.82
N GLU A 263 -18.93 2.44 -19.45
CA GLU A 263 -19.53 3.73 -19.06
C GLU A 263 -20.90 3.95 -19.70
N GLN A 264 -21.13 3.40 -20.89
CA GLN A 264 -22.40 3.56 -21.62
C GLN A 264 -23.43 2.50 -21.22
N ASP A 265 -22.97 1.29 -20.87
CA ASP A 265 -23.83 0.17 -20.49
C ASP A 265 -23.53 -0.32 -19.07
N ALA A 266 -23.87 0.53 -18.09
CA ALA A 266 -23.70 0.24 -16.67
C ALA A 266 -24.57 -0.94 -16.19
N GLU A 267 -25.66 -1.27 -16.91
CA GLU A 267 -26.53 -2.40 -16.59
C GLU A 267 -25.80 -3.72 -16.87
N SER A 268 -25.24 -3.87 -18.06
CA SER A 268 -24.44 -5.06 -18.44
C SER A 268 -23.19 -5.19 -17.58
N THR A 269 -22.48 -4.10 -17.30
CA THR A 269 -21.29 -4.12 -16.42
C THR A 269 -21.60 -4.65 -15.03
N ARG A 270 -22.71 -4.20 -14.42
CA ARG A 270 -23.16 -4.73 -13.11
C ARG A 270 -23.63 -6.18 -13.21
N ARG A 271 -24.37 -6.52 -14.28
CA ARG A 271 -24.91 -7.86 -14.51
C ARG A 271 -23.84 -8.93 -14.62
N TYR A 272 -22.71 -8.63 -15.24
CA TYR A 272 -21.57 -9.54 -15.37
C TYR A 272 -20.49 -9.36 -14.29
N GLY A 273 -20.70 -8.45 -13.32
CA GLY A 273 -19.78 -8.24 -12.22
C GLY A 273 -18.44 -7.62 -12.61
N VAL A 274 -18.37 -6.94 -13.75
CA VAL A 274 -17.12 -6.34 -14.28
C VAL A 274 -16.79 -5.08 -13.48
N LYS A 275 -15.62 -5.06 -12.84
CA LYS A 275 -15.18 -3.95 -11.97
C LYS A 275 -14.07 -3.09 -12.58
N LYS A 276 -13.46 -3.54 -13.70
CA LYS A 276 -12.29 -2.92 -14.33
C LYS A 276 -12.40 -2.95 -15.85
N ALA A 277 -11.60 -2.14 -16.53
CA ALA A 277 -11.45 -2.17 -17.98
C ALA A 277 -9.95 -2.08 -18.33
N PRO A 278 -9.43 -2.88 -19.26
CA PRO A 278 -10.15 -3.88 -20.06
C PRO A 278 -10.41 -5.19 -19.29
N SER A 279 -11.62 -5.75 -19.43
CA SER A 279 -11.95 -7.10 -18.95
C SER A 279 -12.57 -7.93 -20.08
N LEU A 280 -12.05 -9.13 -20.36
CA LEU A 280 -12.60 -10.07 -21.34
C LEU A 280 -13.35 -11.19 -20.62
N LEU A 281 -14.59 -11.42 -21.01
CA LEU A 281 -15.37 -12.59 -20.61
C LEU A 281 -15.36 -13.61 -21.75
N VAL A 282 -15.03 -14.86 -21.45
CA VAL A 282 -15.01 -15.96 -22.41
C VAL A 282 -15.99 -17.04 -21.93
N PRO A 283 -16.89 -17.56 -22.78
CA PRO A 283 -17.80 -18.65 -22.39
C PRO A 283 -17.01 -19.90 -21.95
N ASP A 284 -17.38 -20.49 -20.82
CA ASP A 284 -16.83 -21.75 -20.32
C ASP A 284 -17.96 -22.62 -19.73
N GLY A 285 -18.37 -23.65 -20.48
CA GLY A 285 -19.52 -24.49 -20.14
C GLY A 285 -20.81 -23.69 -19.96
N ASP A 286 -21.45 -23.83 -18.80
CA ASP A 286 -22.67 -23.11 -18.40
C ASP A 286 -22.39 -21.70 -17.82
N GLY A 287 -21.12 -21.27 -17.82
CA GLY A 287 -20.67 -20.01 -17.23
C GLY A 287 -19.71 -19.24 -18.13
N PHE A 288 -18.85 -18.44 -17.51
CA PHE A 288 -17.82 -17.67 -18.19
C PHE A 288 -16.57 -17.54 -17.34
N GLN A 289 -15.43 -17.47 -18.01
CA GLN A 289 -14.15 -17.10 -17.42
C GLN A 289 -13.87 -15.62 -17.68
N MET A 290 -13.38 -14.91 -16.66
CA MET A 290 -13.08 -13.49 -16.73
C MET A 290 -11.57 -13.24 -16.67
N TYR A 291 -11.08 -12.37 -17.56
CA TYR A 291 -9.69 -11.92 -17.63
C TYR A 291 -9.67 -10.40 -17.46
N ASP A 292 -9.15 -9.91 -16.33
CA ASP A 292 -9.44 -8.55 -15.82
C ASP A 292 -8.38 -7.49 -16.17
N ASN A 293 -7.42 -7.85 -17.02
CA ASN A 293 -6.39 -6.93 -17.50
C ASN A 293 -5.78 -7.40 -18.83
N ALA A 294 -5.03 -6.51 -19.48
CA ALA A 294 -4.41 -6.79 -20.77
C ALA A 294 -3.44 -8.00 -20.74
N SER A 295 -2.72 -8.22 -19.65
CA SER A 295 -1.79 -9.35 -19.50
C SER A 295 -2.50 -10.70 -19.38
N GLU A 296 -3.65 -10.74 -18.72
CA GLU A 296 -4.50 -11.93 -18.64
C GLU A 296 -5.19 -12.23 -19.97
N ILE A 297 -5.65 -11.19 -20.68
CA ILE A 297 -6.19 -11.32 -22.05
C ILE A 297 -5.13 -11.88 -22.99
N ARG A 298 -3.87 -11.45 -22.84
CA ARG A 298 -2.73 -12.00 -23.60
C ARG A 298 -2.51 -13.49 -23.32
N ARG A 299 -2.57 -13.90 -22.05
CA ARG A 299 -2.49 -15.32 -21.66
C ARG A 299 -3.63 -16.15 -22.23
N TYR A 300 -4.84 -15.61 -22.29
CA TYR A 300 -5.95 -16.27 -22.97
C TYR A 300 -5.65 -16.48 -24.46
N ILE A 301 -5.16 -15.45 -25.15
CA ILE A 301 -4.77 -15.54 -26.57
C ILE A 301 -3.69 -16.60 -26.79
N GLU A 302 -2.71 -16.70 -25.89
CA GLU A 302 -1.67 -17.73 -25.94
C GLU A 302 -2.21 -19.13 -25.66
N SER A 303 -3.33 -19.26 -24.94
CA SER A 303 -3.96 -20.55 -24.64
C SER A 303 -4.81 -21.12 -25.79
N ILE A 304 -5.19 -20.29 -26.76
CA ILE A 304 -6.03 -20.67 -27.91
C ILE A 304 -5.24 -20.81 -29.23
N GLY A 305 -3.96 -20.39 -29.24
CA GLY A 305 -3.03 -20.50 -30.37
C GLY A 305 -2.12 -21.70 -30.24
#